data_AF-A0A0A0VDM6-F1
#
_entry.id   AF-A0A0A0VDM6-F1
#
_cell.length_a   1.000
_cell.length_b   1.000
_cell.length_c   1.000
_cell.angle_alpha   90.00
_cell.angle_beta   90.00
_cell.angle_gamma   90.00
#
_symmetry.space_group_name_H-M   'P 1'
#
loop_
_entity.id
_entity.type
_entity.pdbx_description
1 polymer ?
#
loop_
_entity_poly.entity_id
_entity_poly.type
_entity_poly.pdbx_seq_one_letter_code
_entity_poly.pdbx_strand_id
1 'polypeptide(L)' 'AAAATGIACAMATGNADFGVNGWYLSMLQHKERHGRLGFYGYDLQDQCGAANSFSYRSDEGLAFELRGPNYPNYAMN' A
#
# COMPACT_ATOMS: atom_id res chain seq x y z
N ALA A 1 -5.63 -6.11 -9.12
CA ALA A 1 -5.53 -7.17 -8.10
C ALA A 1 -5.38 -6.60 -6.69
N ALA A 2 -4.54 -5.59 -6.46
CA ALA A 2 -4.28 -5.08 -5.11
C ALA A 2 -5.49 -4.55 -4.34
N ALA A 3 -6.45 -3.88 -5.00
CA ALA A 3 -7.70 -3.49 -4.34
C ALA A 3 -8.45 -4.70 -3.76
N ALA A 4 -8.53 -5.81 -4.50
CA ALA A 4 -9.21 -7.01 -4.04
C ALA A 4 -8.48 -7.68 -2.88
N THR A 5 -7.15 -7.79 -2.95
CA THR A 5 -6.35 -8.37 -1.85
C THR A 5 -6.39 -7.51 -0.60
N GLY A 6 -6.32 -6.18 -0.75
CA GLY A 6 -6.41 -5.25 0.37
C GLY A 6 -7.78 -5.30 1.06
N ILE A 7 -8.88 -5.30 0.30
CA ILE A 7 -10.23 -5.44 0.85
C ILE A 7 -10.39 -6.80 1.55
N ALA A 8 -9.92 -7.90 0.93
CA ALA A 8 -9.99 -9.22 1.53
C ALA A 8 -9.21 -9.31 2.86
N CYS A 9 -7.99 -8.75 2.92
CA CYS A 9 -7.21 -8.69 4.15
C CYS A 9 -7.88 -7.84 5.24
N ALA A 10 -8.45 -6.68 4.89
CA ALA A 10 -9.17 -5.83 5.84
C ALA A 10 -10.42 -6.55 6.39
N MET A 11 -11.21 -7.19 5.53
CA MET A 11 -12.40 -7.94 5.96
C MET A 11 -12.05 -9.13 6.86
N ALA A 12 -10.95 -9.84 6.55
CA ALA A 12 -10.53 -10.99 7.35
C ALA A 12 -10.01 -10.60 8.74
N THR A 13 -9.48 -9.39 8.90
CA THR A 13 -8.81 -8.95 10.14
C THR A 13 -9.60 -7.91 10.93
N GLY A 14 -10.59 -7.25 10.30
CA GLY A 14 -11.29 -6.12 10.89
C GLY A 14 -10.40 -4.88 11.09
N ASN A 15 -9.27 -4.77 10.38
CA ASN A 15 -8.30 -3.68 10.53
C ASN A 15 -7.76 -3.23 9.16
N ALA A 16 -7.88 -1.93 8.87
CA ALA A 16 -7.54 -1.36 7.58
C ALA A 16 -6.03 -1.35 7.28
N ASP A 17 -5.17 -1.29 8.29
CA ASP A 17 -3.71 -1.32 8.12
C ASP A 17 -3.24 -2.70 7.61
N PHE A 18 -3.89 -3.79 8.01
CA PHE A 18 -3.64 -5.09 7.38
C PHE A 18 -4.14 -5.14 5.93
N GLY A 19 -5.21 -4.41 5.63
CA GLY A 19 -5.68 -4.21 4.25
C GLY A 19 -4.65 -3.52 3.37
N VAL A 20 -4.07 -2.40 3.81
CA VAL A 20 -3.06 -1.69 3.03
C VAL A 20 -1.78 -2.51 2.85
N ASN A 21 -1.39 -3.32 3.85
CA ASN A 21 -0.31 -4.30 3.66
C ASN A 21 -0.64 -5.36 2.61
N GLY A 22 -1.88 -5.85 2.58
CA GLY A 22 -2.36 -6.79 1.56
C GLY A 22 -2.37 -6.18 0.14
N TRP A 23 -2.56 -4.87 0.03
CA TRP A 23 -2.39 -4.14 -1.23
C TRP A 23 -0.93 -4.18 -1.70
N TYR A 24 0.02 -3.76 -0.85
CA TYR A 24 1.43 -3.68 -1.21
C TYR A 24 2.04 -5.06 -1.52
N LEU A 25 1.65 -6.10 -0.77
CA LEU A 25 2.05 -7.47 -1.08
C LEU A 25 1.58 -7.91 -2.48
N SER A 26 0.35 -7.54 -2.87
CA SER A 26 -0.14 -7.85 -4.21
C SER A 26 0.65 -7.12 -5.30
N MET A 27 1.12 -5.90 -5.05
CA MET A 27 1.90 -5.15 -6.02
C MET A 27 3.28 -5.76 -6.25
N LEU A 28 3.97 -6.17 -5.17
CA LEU A 28 5.22 -6.91 -5.25
C LEU A 28 5.04 -8.23 -5.99
N GLN A 29 4.03 -9.04 -5.62
CA GLN A 29 3.76 -10.31 -6.30
C GLN A 29 3.39 -10.12 -7.78
N HIS A 30 2.64 -9.08 -8.13
CA HIS A 30 2.29 -8.80 -9.52
C HIS A 30 3.54 -8.49 -10.34
N LYS A 31 4.41 -7.61 -9.82
CA LYS A 31 5.67 -7.21 -10.46
C LYS A 31 6.54 -8.43 -10.77
N GLU A 32 6.75 -9.30 -9.79
CA GLU A 32 7.57 -10.50 -9.95
C GLU A 32 6.93 -11.55 -10.87
N ARG A 33 5.60 -11.72 -10.83
CA ARG A 33 4.91 -12.72 -11.67
C ARG A 33 4.85 -12.35 -13.14
N HIS A 34 4.75 -11.05 -13.46
CA HIS A 34 4.53 -10.60 -14.84
C HIS A 34 5.71 -9.83 -15.44
N GLY A 35 6.76 -9.57 -14.66
CA GLY A 35 7.93 -8.79 -15.08
C GLY A 35 7.59 -7.32 -15.40
N ARG A 36 6.43 -6.83 -14.98
CA ARG A 36 5.93 -5.47 -15.17
C ARG A 36 4.92 -5.13 -14.09
N LEU A 37 4.62 -3.85 -13.92
CA LEU A 37 3.55 -3.39 -13.04
C LEU A 37 2.72 -2.29 -13.70
N GLY A 38 2.99 -1.02 -13.41
CA GLY A 38 2.30 0.13 -14.00
C GLY A 38 3.21 1.02 -14.85
N PHE A 39 2.81 2.28 -15.01
CA PHE A 39 3.59 3.30 -15.71
C PHE A 39 4.85 3.70 -14.91
N TYR A 40 5.66 4.59 -15.48
CA TYR A 40 6.89 5.06 -14.83
C TYR A 40 6.60 5.82 -13.53
N GLY A 41 7.08 5.30 -12.39
CA GLY A 41 6.83 5.86 -11.07
C GLY A 41 5.50 5.44 -10.43
N TYR A 42 4.73 4.55 -11.08
CA TYR A 42 3.48 4.01 -10.55
C TYR A 42 3.65 3.40 -9.15
N ASP A 43 4.75 2.66 -8.94
CA ASP A 43 4.99 1.91 -7.71
C ASP A 43 5.76 2.69 -6.65
N LEU A 44 5.85 4.03 -6.75
CA LEU A 44 6.53 4.85 -5.74
C LEU A 44 5.95 4.59 -4.34
N GLN A 45 4.62 4.65 -4.20
CA GLN A 45 3.97 4.36 -2.93
C GLN A 45 4.07 2.87 -2.58
N ASP A 46 4.05 1.96 -3.56
CA ASP A 46 4.03 0.53 -3.31
C ASP A 46 5.39 -0.01 -2.84
N GLN A 47 6.50 0.60 -3.30
CA GLN A 47 7.84 0.27 -2.83
C GLN A 47 8.12 0.80 -1.42
N CYS A 48 7.60 1.97 -1.07
CA CYS A 48 7.67 2.51 0.30
C CYS A 48 6.64 1.86 1.24
N GLY A 49 5.57 1.29 0.67
CA GLY A 49 4.34 0.94 1.37
C GLY A 49 4.56 0.00 2.54
N ALA A 50 5.23 -1.13 2.31
CA ALA A 50 5.44 -2.15 3.34
C ALA A 50 6.22 -1.62 4.56
N ALA A 51 7.20 -0.73 4.35
CA ALA A 51 7.95 -0.11 5.43
C ALA A 51 7.12 0.93 6.21
N ASN A 52 6.24 1.65 5.50
CA ASN A 52 5.44 2.72 6.07
C ASN A 52 4.07 2.27 6.61
N SER A 53 3.66 1.02 6.41
CA SER A 53 2.37 0.51 6.89
C SER A 53 2.24 0.55 8.42
N PHE A 54 3.28 0.17 9.14
CA PHE A 54 3.31 0.15 10.61
C PHE A 54 4.43 1.04 11.19
N SER A 55 4.96 1.95 10.38
CA SER A 55 5.87 2.97 10.89
C SER A 55 5.14 3.85 11.90
N TYR A 56 5.88 4.39 12.85
CA TYR A 56 5.41 5.39 13.81
C TYR A 56 6.22 6.69 13.72
N ARG A 57 7.03 6.83 12.66
CA ARG A 57 7.84 8.03 12.41
C ARG A 57 6.97 9.17 11.88
N SER A 58 7.47 10.39 12.03
CA SER A 58 6.77 11.67 11.83
C SER A 58 5.89 11.74 10.59
N ASP A 59 6.44 11.38 9.44
CA ASP A 59 5.86 11.56 8.10
C ASP A 59 5.58 10.22 7.41
N GLU A 60 5.61 9.13 8.17
CA GLU A 60 5.39 7.77 7.67
C GLU A 60 4.21 7.10 8.38
N GLY A 61 4.13 7.22 9.71
CA GLY A 61 3.15 6.51 10.51
C GLY A 61 1.79 7.19 10.55
N LEU A 62 0.79 6.58 9.95
CA LEU A 62 -0.60 7.04 10.04
C LEU A 62 -1.58 5.88 9.80
N ALA A 63 -2.62 5.78 10.62
CA ALA A 63 -3.70 4.81 10.42
C ALA A 63 -4.34 5.01 9.04
N PHE A 64 -4.63 3.92 8.33
CA PHE A 64 -5.10 3.99 6.94
C PHE A 64 -6.31 4.92 6.74
N GLU A 65 -7.25 4.94 7.68
CA GLU A 65 -8.45 5.79 7.65
C GLU A 65 -8.14 7.29 7.69
N LEU A 66 -6.97 7.68 8.22
CA LEU A 66 -6.51 9.07 8.30
C LEU A 66 -5.54 9.45 7.18
N ARG A 67 -5.07 8.48 6.39
CA ARG A 67 -4.28 8.76 5.20
C ARG A 67 -5.16 9.43 4.14
N GLY A 68 -4.50 10.08 3.18
CA GLY A 68 -5.20 10.74 2.09
C GLY A 68 -4.24 11.29 1.05
N PRO A 69 -4.72 12.10 0.10
CA PRO A 69 -3.91 12.61 -1.00
C PRO A 69 -2.70 13.44 -0.59
N ASN A 70 -2.63 13.92 0.67
CA ASN A 70 -1.48 14.68 1.18
C ASN A 70 -0.54 13.83 2.06
N TYR A 71 -0.79 12.53 2.21
CA TYR A 71 0.18 11.62 2.82
C TYR A 71 1.40 11.51 1.88
N PRO A 72 2.66 11.63 2.35
CA PRO A 72 3.80 11.93 1.49
C PRO A 72 3.97 10.98 0.29
N ASN A 73 3.80 9.67 0.50
CA ASN A 73 3.94 8.69 -0.58
C ASN A 73 2.77 8.70 -1.57
N TYR A 74 1.59 9.23 -1.20
CA TYR A 74 0.37 9.19 -2.01
C TYR A 74 0.13 10.48 -2.82
N ALA A 75 1.00 11.47 -2.67
CA ALA A 75 0.79 12.81 -3.19
C ALA A 75 0.97 12.95 -4.71
N MET A 76 1.53 11.92 -5.37
CA MET A 76 1.85 11.97 -6.80
C MET A 76 1.13 10.90 -7.61
N ASN A 77 1.06 9.66 -7.10
CA ASN A 77 0.50 8.51 -7.81
C ASN A 77 -0.12 7.52 -6.82
#